data_AF-A0A519V812-F1
#
_entry.id   AF-A0A519V812-F1
#
_cell.length_a   1.000
_cell.length_b   1.000
_cell.length_c   1.000
_cell.angle_alpha   90.00
_cell.angle_beta   90.00
_cell.angle_gamma   90.00
#
_symmetry.space_group_name_H-M   'P 1'
#
loop_
_entity.id
_entity.type
_entity.pdbx_description
1 polymer ?
#
loop_
_entity_poly.entity_id
_entity_poly.type
_entity_poly.pdbx_seq_one_letter_code
_entity_poly.pdbx_strand_id
1 'polypeptide(L)'
;FGEEEGKAAGIKLIGNLFLIAMTAGLSDALGLAKALNIDSADIASLFASWNPGAGAPARLDKLRKGDFGNPSWELNMARKDAGLMMDAANEQDVKLTVLPAVAAAMDNWIAKGQGSADWSIIAKDNV
;
A
#
# COMPACT_ATOMS: atom_id res chain seq x y z
N PHE A 1 -22.83 2.08 -19.04
CA PHE A 1 -22.34 0.93 -18.25
C PHE A 1 -23.45 -0.14 -18.26
N GLY A 2 -23.59 -1.11 -19.16
CA GLY A 2 -22.88 -1.58 -20.36
C GLY A 2 -23.76 -2.66 -21.04
N GLU A 3 -23.49 -3.00 -22.30
CA GLU A 3 -24.20 -4.05 -23.08
C GLU A 3 -23.64 -5.47 -22.88
N GLU A 4 -22.60 -5.65 -22.05
CA GLU A 4 -22.07 -6.97 -21.68
C GLU A 4 -22.53 -7.35 -20.27
N GLU A 5 -23.43 -8.34 -20.18
CA GLU A 5 -23.82 -8.97 -18.93
C GLU A 5 -22.58 -9.51 -18.19
N GLY A 6 -22.18 -8.84 -17.11
CA GLY A 6 -21.03 -9.22 -16.27
C GLY A 6 -20.01 -8.11 -16.03
N LYS A 7 -19.85 -7.17 -16.96
CA LYS A 7 -18.88 -6.07 -16.83
C LYS A 7 -19.21 -5.14 -15.65
N ALA A 8 -20.49 -4.81 -15.47
CA ALA A 8 -20.93 -3.97 -14.36
C ALA A 8 -20.72 -4.66 -13.00
N ALA A 9 -20.96 -5.97 -12.92
CA ALA A 9 -20.72 -6.75 -11.70
C ALA A 9 -19.22 -6.82 -11.36
N GLY A 10 -18.36 -7.05 -12.36
CA GLY A 10 -16.90 -7.04 -12.19
C GLY A 10 -16.37 -5.71 -11.66
N ILE A 11 -16.82 -4.58 -12.24
CA ILE A 11 -16.43 -3.24 -11.77
C ILE A 11 -16.80 -3.03 -10.30
N LYS A 12 -17.99 -3.47 -9.89
CA LYS A 12 -18.43 -3.37 -8.49
C LYS A 12 -17.52 -4.17 -7.55
N LEU A 13 -17.14 -5.38 -7.93
CA LEU A 13 -16.25 -6.21 -7.12
C LEU A 13 -14.85 -5.57 -6.97
N ILE A 14 -14.32 -4.98 -8.03
CA ILE A 14 -13.04 -4.25 -7.99
C ILE A 14 -13.14 -3.06 -7.04
N GLY A 15 -14.24 -2.30 -7.09
CA GLY A 15 -14.48 -1.19 -6.16
C GLY A 15 -14.54 -1.66 -4.70
N ASN A 16 -15.28 -2.74 -4.42
CA ASN A 16 -15.38 -3.31 -3.08
C ASN A 16 -14.03 -3.81 -2.56
N LEU A 17 -13.22 -4.46 -3.41
CA LEU A 17 -11.87 -4.88 -3.06
C LEU A 17 -11.02 -3.69 -2.62
N PHE A 18 -11.05 -2.59 -3.38
CA PHE A 18 -10.28 -1.40 -3.04
C PHE A 18 -10.71 -0.79 -1.70
N LEU A 19 -12.02 -0.72 -1.44
CA LEU A 19 -12.54 -0.22 -0.16
C LEU A 19 -12.05 -1.06 1.03
N ILE A 20 -12.11 -2.39 0.93
CA ILE A 20 -11.63 -3.29 1.99
C ILE A 20 -10.12 -3.10 2.21
N ALA A 21 -9.32 -3.08 1.14
CA ALA A 21 -7.88 -2.90 1.23
C ALA A 21 -7.50 -1.54 1.84
N MET A 22 -8.21 -0.47 1.45
CA MET A 22 -8.01 0.86 2.00
C MET A 22 -8.34 0.90 3.51
N THR A 23 -9.46 0.31 3.93
CA THR A 23 -9.82 0.22 5.36
C THR A 23 -8.79 -0.58 6.16
N ALA A 24 -8.29 -1.68 5.61
CA ALA A 24 -7.23 -2.45 6.26
C ALA A 24 -5.92 -1.65 6.38
N GLY A 25 -5.56 -0.87 5.35
CA GLY A 25 -4.42 0.05 5.42
C GLY A 25 -4.57 1.15 6.47
N LEU A 26 -5.78 1.72 6.61
CA LEU A 26 -6.09 2.66 7.69
C LEU A 26 -5.98 2.00 9.08
N SER A 27 -6.41 0.74 9.20
CA SER A 27 -6.23 -0.04 10.43
C SER A 27 -4.75 -0.21 10.79
N ASP A 28 -3.88 -0.46 9.82
CA ASP A 28 -2.43 -0.54 10.07
C ASP A 28 -1.85 0.80 10.51
N ALA A 29 -2.27 1.91 9.90
CA ALA A 29 -1.82 3.25 10.30
C ALA A 29 -2.21 3.55 11.76
N LEU A 30 -3.44 3.24 12.17
CA LEU A 30 -3.89 3.39 13.55
C LEU A 30 -3.19 2.40 14.50
N GLY A 31 -2.92 1.17 14.04
CA GLY A 31 -2.16 0.17 14.79
C GLY A 31 -0.75 0.65 15.09
N LEU A 32 -0.04 1.16 14.08
CA LEU A 32 1.29 1.73 14.25
C LEU A 32 1.27 2.98 15.14
N ALA A 33 0.29 3.88 14.96
CA ALA A 33 0.13 5.03 15.84
C ALA A 33 -0.05 4.62 17.31
N LYS A 34 -0.89 3.61 17.57
CA LYS A 34 -1.07 3.02 18.90
C LYS A 34 0.24 2.49 19.48
N ALA A 35 1.02 1.74 18.69
CA ALA A 35 2.31 1.22 19.13
C ALA A 35 3.33 2.33 19.44
N LEU A 36 3.28 3.43 18.68
CA LEU A 36 4.16 4.58 18.88
C LEU A 36 3.66 5.58 19.93
N ASN A 37 2.54 5.30 20.60
CA ASN A 37 1.85 6.22 21.51
C ASN A 37 1.51 7.59 20.86
N ILE A 38 1.16 7.58 19.57
CA ILE A 38 0.69 8.74 18.80
C ILE A 38 -0.83 8.77 18.84
N ASP A 39 -1.42 9.93 19.10
CA ASP A 39 -2.88 10.08 19.09
C ASP A 39 -3.42 9.91 17.67
N SER A 40 -4.51 9.16 17.53
CA SER A 40 -5.26 9.04 16.28
C SER A 40 -5.68 10.41 15.68
N ALA A 41 -5.86 11.43 16.51
CA ALA A 41 -6.13 12.80 16.07
C ALA A 41 -4.95 13.43 15.30
N ASP A 42 -3.72 13.05 15.61
CA ASP A 42 -2.53 13.49 14.86
C ASP A 42 -2.49 12.82 13.47
N ILE A 43 -2.94 11.57 13.36
CA ILE A 43 -3.11 10.89 12.07
C ILE A 43 -4.19 11.57 11.22
N ALA A 44 -5.30 11.97 11.83
CA ALA A 44 -6.34 12.73 11.15
C ALA A 44 -5.81 14.10 10.65
N SER A 45 -5.01 14.78 11.48
CA SER A 45 -4.37 16.05 11.12
C SER A 45 -3.35 15.90 9.99
N LEU A 46 -2.56 14.82 10.02
CA LEU A 46 -1.66 14.45 8.91
C LEU A 46 -2.47 14.26 7.63
N PHE A 47 -3.57 13.50 7.64
CA PHE A 47 -4.36 13.26 6.43
C PHE A 47 -5.15 14.47 5.93
N ALA A 48 -5.45 15.43 6.81
CA ALA A 48 -6.04 16.70 6.40
C ALA A 48 -5.05 17.57 5.62
N SER A 49 -3.76 17.56 5.99
CA SER A 49 -2.70 18.32 5.32
C SER A 49 -2.08 17.60 4.11
N TRP A 50 -1.98 16.29 4.20
CA TRP A 50 -1.47 15.40 3.16
C TRP A 50 -2.51 14.31 2.92
N ASN A 51 -3.42 14.52 1.96
CA ASN A 51 -4.52 13.59 1.69
C ASN A 51 -4.04 12.41 0.80
N PRO A 52 -3.79 11.21 1.35
CA PRO A 52 -3.34 10.07 0.55
C PRO A 52 -4.40 9.59 -0.45
N GLY A 53 -5.69 9.78 -0.13
CA GLY A 53 -6.81 9.39 -0.99
C GLY A 53 -6.85 10.16 -2.31
N ALA A 54 -6.51 11.45 -2.29
CA ALA A 54 -6.43 12.27 -3.50
C ALA A 54 -5.35 11.77 -4.49
N GLY A 55 -4.33 11.08 -3.99
CA GLY A 55 -3.25 10.52 -4.81
C GLY A 55 -3.56 9.18 -5.49
N ALA A 56 -4.65 8.50 -5.11
CA ALA A 56 -4.96 7.15 -5.59
C ALA A 56 -5.14 7.06 -7.13
N PRO A 57 -5.88 7.98 -7.81
CA PRO A 57 -6.01 7.92 -9.26
C PRO A 57 -4.68 8.09 -10.00
N ALA A 58 -3.85 9.05 -9.58
CA ALA A 58 -2.53 9.28 -10.18
C ALA A 58 -1.59 8.09 -9.97
N ARG A 59 -1.67 7.41 -8.81
CA ARG A 59 -0.93 6.18 -8.54
C ARG A 59 -1.38 5.04 -9.47
N LEU A 60 -2.69 4.85 -9.63
CA LEU A 60 -3.26 3.84 -10.53
C LEU A 60 -2.81 4.08 -11.98
N ASP A 61 -2.83 5.33 -12.43
CA ASP A 61 -2.36 5.69 -13.78
C ASP A 61 -0.87 5.40 -13.99
N LYS A 62 -0.03 5.63 -12.97
CA LYS A 62 1.40 5.24 -13.02
C LYS A 62 1.54 3.73 -13.15
N LEU A 63 0.84 2.95 -12.32
CA LEU A 63 0.88 1.49 -12.35
C LEU A 63 0.48 0.94 -13.72
N ARG A 64 -0.62 1.45 -14.27
CA ARG A 64 -1.17 1.02 -15.56
C ARG A 64 -0.26 1.33 -16.75
N LYS A 65 0.71 2.24 -16.59
CA LYS A 65 1.74 2.52 -17.59
C LYS A 65 2.93 1.56 -17.51
N GLY A 66 3.08 0.81 -16.42
CA GLY A 66 4.14 -0.17 -16.24
C GLY A 66 5.55 0.41 -16.09
N ASP A 67 5.69 1.70 -15.77
CA ASP A 67 7.01 2.32 -15.54
C ASP A 67 7.47 2.09 -14.10
N PHE A 68 8.35 1.10 -13.94
CA PHE A 68 8.99 0.74 -12.68
C PHE A 68 10.49 1.02 -12.67
N GLY A 69 11.05 1.51 -13.78
CA GLY A 69 12.49 1.75 -13.94
C GLY A 69 12.95 3.10 -13.39
N ASN A 70 12.00 4.03 -13.16
CA ASN A 70 12.25 5.35 -12.59
C ASN A 70 11.72 5.39 -11.13
N PRO A 71 12.57 5.07 -10.13
CA PRO A 71 12.13 4.97 -8.75
C PRO A 71 11.78 6.34 -8.16
N SER A 72 10.53 6.49 -7.73
CA SER A 72 10.12 7.51 -6.76
C SER A 72 10.51 7.11 -5.34
N TRP A 73 10.63 5.81 -5.10
CA TRP A 73 11.15 5.21 -3.88
C TRP A 73 11.64 3.81 -4.24
N GLU A 74 12.93 3.54 -4.05
CA GLU A 74 13.51 2.23 -4.39
C GLU A 74 12.91 1.11 -3.53
N LEU A 75 12.67 -0.06 -4.13
CA LEU A 75 12.04 -1.20 -3.47
C LEU A 75 12.79 -1.63 -2.21
N ASN A 76 14.13 -1.68 -2.25
CA ASN A 76 14.96 -2.01 -1.08
C ASN A 76 14.74 -1.01 0.08
N MET A 77 14.60 0.27 -0.24
CA MET A 77 14.38 1.32 0.77
C MET A 77 12.96 1.23 1.34
N ALA A 78 11.95 1.05 0.49
CA ALA A 78 10.57 0.84 0.93
C ALA A 78 10.44 -0.40 1.82
N ARG A 79 11.12 -1.50 1.47
CA ARG A 79 11.11 -2.73 2.26
C ARG A 79 11.79 -2.56 3.62
N LYS A 80 12.89 -1.81 3.68
CA LYS A 80 13.56 -1.47 4.94
C LYS A 80 12.62 -0.69 5.86
N ASP A 81 11.97 0.34 5.34
CA ASP A 81 11.08 1.20 6.13
C ASP A 81 9.83 0.43 6.58
N ALA A 82 9.30 -0.47 5.75
CA ALA A 82 8.25 -1.41 6.15
C ALA A 82 8.70 -2.31 7.32
N GLY A 83 9.97 -2.73 7.33
CA GLY A 83 10.58 -3.47 8.46
C GLY A 83 10.53 -2.66 9.75
N LEU A 84 10.97 -1.39 9.71
CA LEU A 84 10.97 -0.50 10.87
C LEU A 84 9.55 -0.30 11.45
N MET A 85 8.55 -0.16 10.59
CA MET A 85 7.14 -0.07 11.01
C MET A 85 6.66 -1.35 11.69
N MET A 86 7.00 -2.52 11.14
CA MET A 86 6.63 -3.81 11.72
C MET A 86 7.33 -4.05 13.06
N ASP A 87 8.62 -3.71 13.16
CA ASP A 87 9.39 -3.85 14.40
C ASP A 87 8.80 -2.98 15.51
N ALA A 88 8.55 -1.70 15.24
CA ALA A 88 7.93 -0.77 16.18
C ALA A 88 6.54 -1.25 16.65
N ALA A 89 5.74 -1.83 15.75
CA ALA A 89 4.45 -2.40 16.12
C ALA A 89 4.60 -3.65 17.02
N ASN A 90 5.51 -4.55 16.65
CA ASN A 90 5.76 -5.80 17.38
C ASN A 90 6.33 -5.57 18.79
N GLU A 91 7.14 -4.53 19.00
CA GLU A 91 7.65 -4.14 20.33
C GLU A 91 6.53 -3.86 21.35
N GLN A 92 5.33 -3.52 20.87
CA GLN A 92 4.14 -3.27 21.69
C GLN A 92 3.05 -4.34 21.50
N ASP A 93 3.40 -5.53 21.01
CA ASP A 93 2.47 -6.63 20.70
C ASP A 93 1.34 -6.24 19.74
N VAL A 94 1.55 -5.20 18.90
CA VAL A 94 0.59 -4.79 17.87
C VAL A 94 0.91 -5.50 16.56
N LYS A 95 -0.10 -6.19 16.01
CA LYS A 95 0.01 -6.86 14.71
C LYS A 95 -0.58 -6.00 13.60
N LEU A 96 0.26 -5.62 12.64
CA LEU A 96 -0.18 -5.00 11.39
C LEU A 96 -0.77 -6.08 10.46
N THR A 97 -1.85 -5.75 9.78
CA THR A 97 -2.65 -6.65 8.94
C THR A 97 -2.14 -6.69 7.50
N VAL A 98 -1.92 -5.54 6.89
CA VAL A 98 -1.59 -5.41 5.46
C VAL A 98 -0.08 -5.42 5.24
N LEU A 99 0.65 -4.64 6.05
CA LEU A 99 2.07 -4.39 5.82
C LEU A 99 2.94 -5.66 5.76
N PRO A 100 2.73 -6.71 6.58
CA PRO A 100 3.51 -7.94 6.48
C PRO A 100 3.34 -8.67 5.14
N ALA A 101 2.12 -8.70 4.60
CA ALA A 101 1.86 -9.32 3.29
C ALA A 101 2.50 -8.52 2.15
N VAL A 102 2.48 -7.19 2.24
CA VAL A 102 3.15 -6.31 1.28
C VAL A 102 4.67 -6.48 1.36
N ALA A 103 5.24 -6.56 2.57
CA ALA A 103 6.67 -6.80 2.77
C ALA A 103 7.12 -8.14 2.15
N ALA A 104 6.34 -9.20 2.30
CA ALA A 104 6.61 -10.48 1.64
C ALA A 104 6.56 -10.38 0.10
N ALA A 105 5.63 -9.59 -0.45
CA ALA A 105 5.59 -9.33 -1.89
C ALA A 105 6.82 -8.54 -2.35
N MET A 106 7.29 -7.55 -1.58
CA MET A 106 8.54 -6.84 -1.84
C MET A 106 9.74 -7.78 -1.83
N ASP A 107 9.84 -8.67 -0.83
CA ASP A 107 10.92 -9.66 -0.73
C ASP A 107 11.00 -10.57 -1.96
N ASN A 108 9.84 -11.00 -2.49
CA ASN A 108 9.78 -11.78 -3.73
C ASN A 108 10.35 -11.03 -4.95
N TRP A 109 10.13 -9.71 -5.03
CA TRP A 109 10.66 -8.89 -6.14
C TRP A 109 12.14 -8.56 -5.96
N ILE A 110 12.59 -8.33 -4.72
CA ILE A 110 14.01 -8.17 -4.39
C ILE A 110 14.79 -9.44 -4.77
N ALA A 111 14.26 -10.63 -4.46
CA ALA A 111 14.85 -11.91 -4.84
C ALA A 111 14.99 -12.09 -6.37
N LYS A 112 14.15 -11.40 -7.16
CA LYS A 112 14.24 -11.34 -8.64
C LYS A 112 15.22 -10.28 -9.16
N GLY A 113 16.01 -9.66 -8.28
CA GLY A 113 16.98 -8.61 -8.62
C GLY A 113 16.38 -7.22 -8.87
N GLN A 114 15.13 -6.97 -8.44
CA GLN A 114 14.42 -5.70 -8.67
C GLN A 114 14.54 -4.71 -7.49
N GLY A 115 15.55 -4.86 -6.64
CA GLY A 115 15.70 -4.04 -5.43
C GLY A 115 15.85 -2.53 -5.69
N SER A 116 16.40 -2.13 -6.85
CA SER A 116 16.54 -0.72 -7.26
C SER A 116 15.38 -0.20 -8.11
N ALA A 117 14.37 -1.04 -8.40
CA ALA A 117 13.17 -0.60 -9.10
C ALA A 117 12.29 0.29 -8.18
N ASP A 118 11.34 1.00 -8.77
CA ASP A 118 10.30 1.68 -7.98
C ASP A 118 9.54 0.64 -7.14
N TRP A 119 9.24 0.96 -5.88
CA TRP A 119 8.53 0.06 -4.95
C TRP A 119 7.21 -0.48 -5.52
N SER A 120 6.60 0.26 -6.45
CA SER A 120 5.36 -0.14 -7.12
C SER A 120 5.51 -1.32 -8.09
N ILE A 121 6.74 -1.79 -8.34
CA ILE A 121 7.05 -3.03 -9.08
C ILE A 121 6.29 -4.25 -8.54
N ILE A 122 5.83 -4.22 -7.28
CA ILE A 122 4.98 -5.27 -6.71
C ILE A 122 3.68 -5.50 -7.49
N ALA A 123 3.24 -4.53 -8.30
CA ALA A 123 2.06 -4.62 -9.14
C ALA A 123 2.35 -5.07 -10.60
N LYS A 124 3.62 -5.28 -10.98
CA LYS A 124 4.03 -5.51 -12.38
C LYS A 124 3.30 -6.67 -13.06
N ASP A 125 3.02 -7.76 -12.34
CA ASP A 125 2.36 -8.94 -12.93
C ASP A 125 0.83 -8.77 -13.07
N ASN A 126 0.27 -7.64 -12.60
CA ASN A 126 -1.17 -7.33 -12.66
C ASN A 126 -1.53 -6.29 -13.73
N VAL A 127 -0.55 -5.79 -14.49
CA VAL A 127 -0.70 -4.68 -15.46
C VAL A 127 -0.31 -5.08 -16.88
#